data_AF-A0A537YK08-F1
#
_entry.id   AF-A0A537YK08-F1
#
_cell.length_a   1.000
_cell.length_b   1.000
_cell.length_c   1.000
_cell.angle_alpha   90.00
_cell.angle_beta   90.00
_cell.angle_gamma   90.00
#
_symmetry.space_group_name_H-M   'P 1'
#
loop_
_entity.id
_entity.type
_entity.pdbx_description
1 polymer ?
#
loop_
_entity_poly.entity_id
_entity_poly.type
_entity_poly.pdbx_seq_one_letter_code
_entity_poly.pdbx_strand_id
1 'polypeptide(L)'
;MLAVAAGPERPAARRSMMAPSADGERTVAPAGANTTTEASRLRPIERCILRLAERGMADDEIAGRLHRSPDFVRRVKVLMAVPRAAAQHPPDGLRPLERCILRWRERGEDYLEVAARFHRSPGFVELVEELADYKLSR
;
A
#
# COMPACT_ATOMS: atom_id res chain seq x y z
N MET A 1 58.11 14.20 18.46
CA MET A 1 58.42 14.80 17.15
C MET A 1 57.24 14.51 16.23
N LEU A 2 56.22 15.37 16.12
CA LEU A 2 56.14 16.60 15.33
C LEU A 2 56.54 16.40 13.86
N ALA A 3 55.53 16.27 12.99
CA ALA A 3 55.62 16.64 11.58
C ALA A 3 54.25 17.19 11.14
N VAL A 4 54.24 18.51 10.98
CA VAL A 4 53.18 19.36 10.43
C VAL A 4 53.27 19.32 8.91
N ALA A 5 52.13 19.17 8.23
CA ALA A 5 51.94 19.57 6.84
C ALA A 5 50.68 20.47 6.82
N ALA A 6 50.82 21.79 6.75
CA ALA A 6 50.90 22.61 5.53
C ALA A 6 49.62 22.50 4.66
N GLY A 7 48.77 23.54 4.72
CA GLY A 7 47.48 23.68 4.02
C GLY A 7 47.60 23.83 2.48
N PRO A 8 46.51 24.13 1.76
CA PRO A 8 46.00 25.50 1.72
C PRO A 8 44.46 25.71 1.63
N GLU A 9 44.05 26.90 2.07
CA GLU A 9 43.10 27.84 1.43
C GLU A 9 41.61 27.46 1.31
N ARG A 10 40.81 28.08 2.18
CA ARG A 10 39.37 28.27 2.05
C ARG A 10 39.08 29.33 0.96
N PRO A 11 38.25 29.06 -0.06
CA PRO A 11 37.74 30.15 -0.88
C PRO A 11 36.66 30.94 -0.14
N ALA A 12 36.82 32.25 -0.29
CA ALA A 12 36.09 33.32 0.34
C ALA A 12 34.58 33.30 0.08
N ALA A 13 33.86 33.81 1.09
CA ALA A 13 32.52 34.30 0.98
C ALA A 13 32.38 35.29 -0.19
N ARG A 14 31.41 35.04 -1.07
CA ARG A 14 30.73 36.11 -1.79
C ARG A 14 29.27 36.11 -1.37
N ARG A 15 29.00 36.93 -0.36
CA ARG A 15 27.68 37.56 -0.18
C ARG A 15 27.45 38.46 -1.38
N SER A 16 26.41 38.21 -2.15
CA SER A 16 25.72 39.27 -2.88
C SER A 16 24.29 39.33 -2.36
N MET A 17 23.99 40.43 -1.68
CA MET A 17 22.64 40.88 -1.38
C MET A 17 22.00 41.41 -2.68
N MET A 18 20.71 41.11 -2.86
CA MET A 18 19.62 41.95 -3.41
C MET A 18 18.41 41.01 -3.57
N ALA A 19 17.49 40.94 -2.61
CA ALA A 19 16.36 41.85 -2.33
C ALA A 19 15.05 41.12 -2.74
N PRO A 20 14.05 41.03 -1.85
CA PRO A 20 12.84 40.23 -2.09
C PRO A 20 11.81 41.05 -2.88
N SER A 21 11.53 40.65 -4.13
CA SER A 21 10.33 41.13 -4.84
C SER A 21 9.12 40.31 -4.39
N ALA A 22 8.16 41.04 -3.85
CA ALA A 22 6.82 40.60 -3.52
C ALA A 22 6.01 40.21 -4.77
N ASP A 23 4.93 39.49 -4.51
CA ASP A 23 3.78 39.28 -5.39
C ASP A 23 3.94 38.25 -6.52
N GLY A 24 3.94 36.99 -6.09
CA GLY A 24 3.42 35.87 -6.86
C GLY A 24 2.40 35.14 -6.00
N GLU A 25 1.13 35.45 -6.22
CA GLU A 25 -0.03 34.95 -5.49
C GLU A 25 0.05 33.43 -5.28
N ARG A 26 0.30 33.01 -4.03
CA ARG A 26 -0.01 31.66 -3.60
C ARG A 26 -1.52 31.57 -3.49
N THR A 27 -2.16 31.22 -4.59
CA THR A 27 -3.54 30.74 -4.58
C THR A 27 -3.55 29.46 -3.77
N VAL A 28 -3.81 29.59 -2.46
CA VAL A 28 -4.16 28.48 -1.60
C VAL A 28 -5.49 27.96 -2.14
N ALA A 29 -5.41 26.91 -2.96
CA ALA A 29 -6.58 26.20 -3.43
C ALA A 29 -7.43 25.82 -2.21
N PRO A 30 -8.76 26.04 -2.24
CA PRO A 30 -9.59 25.77 -1.09
C PRO A 30 -9.48 24.29 -0.74
N ALA A 31 -9.23 24.04 0.55
CA ALA A 31 -9.18 22.73 1.16
C ALA A 31 -10.42 21.92 0.76
N GLY A 32 -10.24 21.00 -0.19
CA GLY A 32 -11.22 20.00 -0.55
C GLY A 32 -11.40 19.04 0.61
N ALA A 33 -12.46 19.26 1.37
CA ALA A 33 -12.89 18.50 2.54
C ALA A 33 -13.39 17.07 2.20
N ASN A 34 -12.68 16.34 1.31
CA ASN A 34 -12.98 14.95 0.92
C ASN A 34 -11.76 14.01 1.00
N THR A 35 -10.54 14.52 1.26
CA THR A 35 -9.30 13.74 1.07
C THR A 35 -9.09 12.61 2.09
N THR A 36 -9.53 12.77 3.35
CA THR A 36 -9.29 11.76 4.38
C THR A 36 -10.11 10.49 4.14
N THR A 37 -11.35 10.62 3.67
CA THR A 37 -12.25 9.49 3.40
C THR A 37 -11.86 8.78 2.11
N GLU A 38 -11.53 9.51 1.05
CA GLU A 38 -11.10 8.96 -0.24
C GLU A 38 -9.70 8.32 -0.17
N ALA A 39 -8.79 8.87 0.65
CA ALA A 39 -7.48 8.25 0.86
C ALA A 39 -7.57 6.92 1.62
N SER A 40 -8.60 6.74 2.47
CA SER A 40 -8.76 5.52 3.26
C SER A 40 -9.10 4.29 2.41
N ARG A 41 -9.78 4.48 1.27
CA ARG A 41 -10.11 3.39 0.32
C ARG A 41 -8.98 3.02 -0.64
N LEU A 42 -7.92 3.83 -0.70
CA LEU A 42 -6.79 3.61 -1.60
C LEU A 42 -5.70 2.74 -0.96
N ARG A 43 -5.19 1.77 -1.72
CA ARG A 43 -4.06 0.94 -1.32
C ARG A 43 -2.80 1.80 -1.11
N PRO A 44 -1.80 1.34 -0.34
CA PRO A 44 -0.59 2.11 -0.09
C PRO A 44 0.12 2.61 -1.36
N ILE A 45 0.17 1.78 -2.41
CA ILE A 45 0.76 2.16 -3.69
C ILE A 45 -0.05 3.24 -4.43
N GLU A 46 -1.37 3.16 -4.38
CA GLU A 46 -2.29 4.14 -4.99
C GLU A 46 -2.19 5.49 -4.28
N ARG A 47 -2.13 5.50 -2.95
CA ARG A 47 -1.88 6.71 -2.17
C ARG A 47 -0.53 7.35 -2.52
N CYS A 48 0.50 6.54 -2.69
CA CYS A 48 1.81 7.06 -3.09
C CYS A 48 1.76 7.71 -4.47
N ILE A 49 1.13 7.04 -5.45
CA ILE A 49 0.94 7.56 -6.81
C ILE A 49 0.12 8.86 -6.78
N LEU A 50 -1.00 8.89 -6.04
CA LEU A 50 -1.84 10.08 -5.89
C LEU A 50 -1.02 11.26 -5.37
N ARG A 51 -0.30 11.07 -4.26
CA ARG A 51 0.50 12.10 -3.62
C ARG A 51 1.60 12.64 -4.54
N LEU A 52 2.20 11.79 -5.37
CA LEU A 52 3.22 12.25 -6.34
C LEU A 52 2.57 13.00 -7.50
N ALA A 53 1.41 12.56 -7.99
CA ALA A 53 0.66 13.23 -9.03
C ALA A 53 0.12 14.60 -8.57
N GLU A 54 -0.38 14.71 -7.32
CA GLU A 54 -0.81 15.97 -6.69
C GLU A 54 0.35 16.97 -6.54
N ARG A 55 1.59 16.49 -6.48
CA ARG A 55 2.81 17.31 -6.51
C ARG A 55 3.23 17.72 -7.92
N GLY A 56 2.42 17.41 -8.94
CA GLY A 56 2.68 17.76 -10.34
C GLY A 56 3.68 16.85 -11.06
N MET A 57 4.01 15.69 -10.49
CA MET A 57 4.99 14.78 -11.09
C MET A 57 4.42 14.04 -12.30
N ALA A 58 5.23 13.92 -13.37
CA ALA A 58 4.84 13.19 -14.58
C ALA A 58 4.84 11.66 -14.34
N ASP A 59 4.03 10.93 -15.11
CA ASP A 59 3.84 9.49 -14.91
C ASP A 59 5.13 8.67 -15.05
N ASP A 60 6.02 9.05 -15.98
CA ASP A 60 7.32 8.39 -16.18
C ASP A 60 8.25 8.60 -14.97
N GLU A 61 8.21 9.79 -14.37
CA GLU A 61 9.01 10.14 -13.20
C GLU A 61 8.48 9.44 -11.94
N ILE A 62 7.16 9.32 -11.80
CA ILE A 62 6.51 8.50 -10.77
C ILE A 62 6.91 7.03 -10.94
N ALA A 63 6.85 6.52 -12.18
CA ALA A 63 7.18 5.14 -12.51
C ALA A 63 8.64 4.81 -12.14
N GLY A 64 9.57 5.73 -12.46
CA GLY A 64 10.97 5.63 -12.07
C GLY A 64 11.16 5.55 -10.56
N ARG A 65 10.50 6.43 -9.78
CA ARG A 65 10.59 6.41 -8.31
C ARG A 65 10.01 5.15 -7.66
N LEU A 66 9.01 4.53 -8.30
CA LEU A 66 8.34 3.35 -7.76
C LEU A 66 8.91 2.03 -8.32
N HIS A 67 9.92 2.09 -9.19
CA HIS A 67 10.44 0.93 -9.93
C HIS A 67 9.30 0.14 -10.61
N ARG A 68 8.44 0.87 -11.33
CA ARG A 68 7.30 0.36 -12.11
C ARG A 68 7.34 0.90 -13.52
N SER A 69 6.49 0.37 -14.40
CA SER A 69 6.34 0.91 -15.76
C SER A 69 5.40 2.13 -15.77
N PRO A 70 5.56 3.06 -16.72
CA PRO A 70 4.61 4.16 -16.91
C PRO A 70 3.16 3.68 -17.15
N ASP A 71 2.98 2.57 -17.88
CA ASP A 71 1.67 1.94 -18.08
C ASP A 71 1.05 1.44 -16.78
N PHE A 72 1.85 0.96 -15.84
CA PHE A 72 1.34 0.60 -14.52
C PHE A 72 0.79 1.84 -13.81
N VAL A 73 1.52 2.96 -13.81
CA VAL A 73 1.08 4.20 -13.18
C VAL A 73 -0.20 4.72 -13.83
N ARG A 74 -0.27 4.79 -15.16
CA ARG A 74 -1.48 5.20 -15.90
C ARG A 74 -2.69 4.34 -15.55
N ARG A 75 -2.55 3.01 -15.61
CA ARG A 75 -3.63 2.08 -15.25
C ARG A 75 -4.10 2.27 -13.82
N VAL A 76 -3.17 2.45 -12.88
CA VAL A 76 -3.53 2.69 -11.49
C VAL A 76 -4.30 4.00 -11.32
N LYS A 77 -3.87 5.10 -11.95
CA LYS A 77 -4.60 6.38 -11.93
C LYS A 77 -6.04 6.23 -12.43
N VAL A 78 -6.25 5.49 -13.52
CA VAL A 78 -7.59 5.18 -14.03
C VAL A 78 -8.40 4.36 -13.01
N LEU A 79 -7.81 3.33 -12.42
CA LEU A 79 -8.48 2.43 -11.48
C LEU A 79 -8.78 3.07 -10.11
N MET A 80 -8.13 4.19 -9.76
CA MET A 80 -8.41 4.93 -8.53
C MET A 80 -9.76 5.66 -8.58
N ALA A 81 -10.22 6.04 -9.77
CA ALA A 81 -11.52 6.69 -9.97
C ALA A 81 -12.70 5.71 -9.83
N VAL A 82 -12.45 4.40 -9.94
CA VAL A 82 -13.50 3.39 -9.81
C VAL A 82 -13.87 3.21 -8.33
N PRO A 83 -15.15 3.35 -7.95
CA PRO A 83 -15.62 3.02 -6.60
C PRO A 83 -15.32 1.55 -6.32
N ARG A 84 -14.59 1.28 -5.25
CA ARG A 84 -14.31 -0.08 -4.80
C ARG A 84 -15.22 -0.36 -3.62
N ALA A 85 -15.84 -1.53 -3.62
CA ALA A 85 -16.33 -2.08 -2.37
C ALA A 85 -15.14 -2.11 -1.39
N ALA A 86 -15.34 -1.57 -0.19
CA ALA A 86 -14.37 -1.75 0.88
C ALA A 86 -14.03 -3.24 0.96
N ALA A 87 -12.77 -3.59 1.16
CA ALA A 87 -12.41 -4.98 1.41
C ALA A 87 -13.15 -5.41 2.67
N GLN A 88 -14.28 -6.10 2.48
CA GLN A 88 -15.05 -6.61 3.59
C GLN A 88 -14.21 -7.76 4.15
N HIS A 89 -13.72 -7.57 5.37
CA HIS A 89 -13.37 -8.73 6.17
C HIS A 89 -14.66 -9.54 6.28
N PRO A 90 -14.65 -10.82 5.88
CA PRO A 90 -15.84 -11.63 6.01
C PRO A 90 -16.30 -11.60 7.48
N PRO A 91 -17.61 -11.42 7.71
CA PRO A 91 -18.14 -11.18 9.05
C PRO A 91 -17.95 -12.38 9.98
N ASP A 92 -17.64 -13.56 9.40
CA ASP A 92 -17.49 -14.84 10.09
C ASP A 92 -16.24 -14.94 10.98
N GLY A 93 -15.29 -13.99 10.90
CA GLY A 93 -14.03 -14.07 11.65
C GLY A 93 -13.12 -15.24 11.24
N LEU A 94 -13.46 -15.94 10.15
CA LEU A 94 -12.76 -17.14 9.70
C LEU A 94 -11.57 -16.79 8.81
N ARG A 95 -10.46 -17.48 9.07
CA ARG A 95 -9.30 -17.45 8.19
C ARG A 95 -9.66 -18.07 6.83
N PRO A 96 -8.98 -17.68 5.74
CA PRO A 96 -9.24 -18.25 4.42
C PRO A 96 -9.14 -19.79 4.36
N LEU A 97 -8.24 -20.38 5.16
CA LEU A 97 -8.09 -21.83 5.27
C LEU A 97 -9.33 -22.49 5.88
N GLU A 98 -9.80 -21.97 7.02
CA GLU A 98 -11.00 -22.44 7.74
C GLU A 98 -12.23 -22.42 6.81
N ARG A 99 -12.45 -21.30 6.13
CA ARG A 99 -13.52 -21.16 5.13
C ARG A 99 -13.42 -22.14 3.97
N CYS A 100 -12.20 -22.43 3.52
CA CYS A 100 -12.00 -23.35 2.41
C CYS A 100 -12.31 -24.78 2.85
N ILE A 101 -11.81 -25.19 4.02
CA ILE A 101 -12.08 -26.51 4.60
C ILE A 101 -13.58 -26.71 4.83
N LEU A 102 -14.25 -25.78 5.51
CA LEU A 102 -15.71 -25.87 5.73
C LEU A 102 -16.48 -26.00 4.42
N ARG A 103 -16.13 -25.21 3.39
CA ARG A 103 -16.79 -25.30 2.08
C ARG A 103 -16.66 -26.69 1.43
N TRP A 104 -15.53 -27.36 1.59
CA TRP A 104 -15.35 -28.72 1.08
C TRP A 104 -16.10 -29.75 1.92
N ARG A 105 -16.13 -29.56 3.24
CA ARG A 105 -16.87 -30.42 4.18
C ARG A 105 -18.39 -30.29 4.01
N GLU A 106 -18.91 -29.09 3.78
CA GLU A 106 -20.32 -28.85 3.40
C GLU A 106 -20.72 -29.53 2.08
N ARG A 107 -19.76 -29.78 1.19
CA ARG A 107 -19.97 -30.55 -0.05
C ARG A 107 -19.89 -32.06 0.14
N GLY A 108 -19.62 -32.52 1.36
CA GLY A 108 -19.53 -33.93 1.73
C GLY A 108 -18.18 -34.59 1.44
N GLU A 109 -17.11 -33.83 1.17
CA GLU A 109 -15.79 -34.43 0.96
C GLU A 109 -15.17 -34.93 2.26
N ASP A 110 -14.49 -36.08 2.19
CA ASP A 110 -13.87 -36.68 3.38
C ASP A 110 -12.56 -35.97 3.78
N TYR A 111 -12.18 -36.10 5.05
CA TYR A 111 -10.96 -35.53 5.61
C TYR A 111 -9.71 -35.93 4.84
N LEU A 112 -9.61 -37.16 4.35
CA LEU A 112 -8.48 -37.62 3.53
C LEU A 112 -8.38 -36.86 2.21
N GLU A 113 -9.50 -36.65 1.54
CA GLU A 113 -9.58 -35.96 0.25
C GLU A 113 -9.24 -34.48 0.40
N VAL A 114 -9.75 -33.84 1.44
CA VAL A 114 -9.44 -32.45 1.76
C VAL A 114 -7.97 -32.32 2.15
N ALA A 115 -7.46 -33.21 3.00
CA ALA A 115 -6.08 -33.20 3.46
C ALA A 115 -5.07 -33.34 2.30
N ALA A 116 -5.37 -34.20 1.32
CA ALA A 116 -4.56 -34.36 0.12
C ALA A 116 -4.43 -33.04 -0.67
N ARG A 117 -5.51 -32.26 -0.80
CA ARG A 117 -5.51 -30.96 -1.50
C ARG A 117 -4.67 -29.90 -0.79
N PHE A 118 -4.64 -29.93 0.55
CA PHE A 118 -3.87 -28.97 1.35
C PHE A 118 -2.45 -29.44 1.67
N HIS A 119 -2.07 -30.65 1.25
CA HIS A 119 -0.81 -31.32 1.64
C HIS A 119 -0.64 -31.32 3.17
N ARG A 120 -1.69 -31.76 3.86
CA ARG A 120 -1.78 -31.86 5.33
C ARG A 120 -2.25 -33.25 5.74
N SER A 121 -2.27 -33.52 7.04
CA SER A 121 -2.86 -34.74 7.59
C SER A 121 -4.39 -34.60 7.76
N PRO A 122 -5.15 -35.70 7.74
CA PRO A 122 -6.60 -35.69 8.00
C PRO A 122 -6.94 -35.06 9.36
N GLY A 123 -6.22 -35.43 10.42
CA GLY A 123 -6.44 -34.86 11.76
C GLY A 123 -6.15 -33.35 11.85
N PHE A 124 -5.30 -32.80 10.97
CA PHE A 124 -5.14 -31.34 10.88
C PHE A 124 -6.39 -30.69 10.27
N VAL A 125 -7.02 -31.33 9.28
CA VAL A 125 -8.26 -30.82 8.67
C VAL A 125 -9.40 -30.87 9.68
N GLU A 126 -9.54 -31.98 10.41
CA GLU A 126 -10.53 -32.16 11.49
C GLU A 126 -10.37 -31.08 12.56
N LEU A 127 -9.15 -30.86 13.08
CA LEU A 127 -8.90 -29.81 14.07
C LEU A 127 -9.25 -28.40 13.55
N VAL A 128 -9.00 -28.13 12.26
CA VAL A 128 -9.34 -26.82 11.68
C VAL A 128 -10.84 -26.66 11.48
N GLU A 129 -11.56 -27.73 11.13
CA GLU A 129 -13.03 -27.74 11.09
C GLU A 129 -13.62 -27.47 12.48
N GLU A 130 -13.18 -28.21 13.51
CA GLU A 130 -13.62 -28.00 14.90
C GLU A 130 -13.35 -26.56 15.38
N LEU A 131 -12.17 -26.02 15.06
CA LEU A 131 -11.83 -24.63 15.39
C LEU A 131 -12.73 -23.63 14.65
N ALA A 132 -13.07 -23.90 13.39
CA ALA A 132 -13.94 -23.05 12.61
C ALA A 132 -15.37 -23.04 13.16
N ASP A 133 -15.92 -24.22 13.50
CA ASP A 133 -17.23 -24.35 14.12
C ASP A 133 -17.30 -23.68 15.50
N TYR A 134 -16.24 -23.80 16.29
CA TYR A 134 -16.12 -23.07 17.56
C TYR A 134 -16.17 -21.54 17.37
N LYS A 135 -15.57 -21.03 16.28
CA LYS A 135 -15.62 -19.58 15.99
C LYS A 135 -16.99 -19.13 15.49
N LEU A 136 -17.66 -19.95 14.68
CA LEU A 136 -18.99 -19.64 14.16
C LEU A 136 -20.07 -19.69 15.24
N SER A 137 -19.86 -20.48 16.28
CA SER A 137 -20.79 -20.59 17.42
C SER A 137 -20.60 -19.52 18.50
N ARG A 138 -19.62 -18.62 18.35
CA ARG A 138 -19.27 -17.60 19.34
C ARG A 138 -19.60 -16.18 18.90
#